data_AF-A0A971Z7Q0-F1
#
_entry.id   AF-A0A971Z7Q0-F1
#
_cell.length_a   1.000
_cell.length_b   1.000
_cell.length_c   1.000
_cell.angle_alpha   90.00
_cell.angle_beta   90.00
_cell.angle_gamma   90.00
#
_symmetry.space_group_name_H-M   'P 1'
#
loop_
_entity.id
_entity.type
_entity.pdbx_description
1 polymer ?
#
loop_
_entity_poly.entity_id
_entity_poly.type
_entity_poly.pdbx_seq_one_letter_code
_entity_poly.pdbx_strand_id
1 'polypeptide(L)'
;MSKKKVVSKRGISMLLFSTIEDDYSRDKLEELYYKYHKYVYKIVYNILNDSYLAQDVVQSVFIKLIENIDKIDRIECNKTKAFIVIITRNLSINLYRKRNSHKNMVLENIEDVICDTSQPIDERIISEEILDRISHNR
;
A
#
# COMPACT_ATOMS: atom_id res chain seq x y z
N MET A 1 -7.93 40.76 -16.36
CA MET A 1 -7.55 39.40 -16.80
C MET A 1 -6.69 38.76 -15.72
N SER A 2 -7.31 37.97 -14.83
CA SER A 2 -6.61 37.35 -13.70
C SER A 2 -5.82 36.13 -14.17
N LYS A 3 -4.49 36.20 -13.99
CA LYS A 3 -3.58 35.07 -14.15
C LYS A 3 -3.89 34.04 -13.05
N LYS A 4 -4.56 32.93 -13.37
CA LYS A 4 -4.58 31.76 -12.49
C LYS A 4 -3.18 31.16 -12.51
N LYS A 5 -2.47 31.27 -11.38
CA LYS A 5 -1.21 30.56 -11.11
C LYS A 5 -1.47 29.06 -11.29
N VAL A 6 -0.96 28.50 -12.38
CA VAL A 6 -0.77 27.05 -12.50
C VAL A 6 0.32 26.69 -11.50
N VAL A 7 -0.10 26.19 -10.34
CA VAL A 7 0.81 25.74 -9.29
C VAL A 7 1.48 24.47 -9.80
N SER A 8 2.71 24.63 -10.27
CA SER A 8 3.63 23.53 -10.56
C SER A 8 3.86 22.70 -9.30
N LYS A 9 3.24 21.53 -9.22
CA LYS A 9 3.67 20.42 -8.38
C LYS A 9 3.78 19.17 -9.26
N ARG A 10 4.97 19.01 -9.86
CA ARG A 10 5.32 17.86 -10.69
C ARG A 10 5.41 16.61 -9.80
N GLY A 11 4.49 15.68 -10.01
CA GLY A 11 4.37 14.40 -9.32
C GLY A 11 3.19 13.62 -9.89
N ILE A 12 3.03 12.34 -9.49
CA ILE A 12 2.06 11.33 -9.98
C ILE A 12 0.65 11.87 -10.31
N SER A 13 0.21 12.93 -9.61
CA SER A 13 -0.99 13.70 -9.92
C SER A 13 -1.11 14.12 -11.40
N MET A 14 -0.03 14.59 -12.03
CA MET A 14 -0.02 15.07 -13.41
C MET A 14 -0.32 13.96 -14.44
N LEU A 15 0.15 12.74 -14.18
CA LEU A 15 -0.05 11.60 -15.08
C LEU A 15 -1.53 11.12 -15.06
N LEU A 16 -2.15 11.21 -13.88
CA LEU A 16 -3.57 10.87 -13.70
C LEU A 16 -4.49 11.87 -14.41
N PHE A 17 -4.08 13.15 -14.51
CA PHE A 17 -4.88 14.19 -15.16
C PHE A 17 -4.77 14.19 -16.69
N SER A 18 -3.64 13.70 -17.24
CA SER A 18 -3.45 13.63 -18.70
C SER A 18 -4.29 12.57 -19.40
N THR A 19 -4.82 11.59 -18.66
CA THR A 19 -5.69 10.55 -19.22
C THR A 19 -7.14 11.00 -19.39
N ILE A 20 -7.50 12.21 -18.95
CA ILE A 20 -8.85 12.77 -19.04
C ILE A 20 -8.89 13.80 -20.16
N GLU A 21 -9.66 13.52 -21.21
CA GLU A 21 -9.85 14.39 -22.37
C GLU A 21 -10.79 15.57 -22.06
N ASP A 22 -11.76 15.39 -21.17
CA ASP A 22 -12.73 16.42 -20.77
C ASP A 22 -12.21 17.33 -19.64
N ASP A 23 -12.21 18.64 -19.90
CA ASP A 23 -11.72 19.65 -18.97
C ASP A 23 -12.55 19.71 -17.66
N TYR A 24 -13.87 19.49 -17.75
CA TYR A 24 -14.74 19.51 -16.57
C TYR A 24 -14.48 18.32 -15.63
N SER A 25 -14.34 17.13 -16.20
CA SER A 25 -14.00 15.90 -15.47
C SER A 25 -12.63 16.01 -14.79
N ARG A 26 -11.67 16.71 -15.42
CA ARG A 26 -10.34 16.94 -14.86
C ARG A 26 -10.37 17.85 -13.63
N ASP A 27 -11.06 19.00 -13.72
CA ASP A 27 -11.20 19.94 -12.60
C ASP A 27 -11.88 19.28 -11.40
N LYS A 28 -12.93 18.50 -11.66
CA LYS A 28 -13.68 17.77 -10.64
C LYS A 28 -12.85 16.68 -9.96
N LEU A 29 -12.02 15.96 -10.73
CA LEU A 29 -11.06 15.00 -10.18
C LEU A 29 -10.02 15.70 -9.31
N GLU A 30 -9.47 16.82 -9.79
CA GLU A 30 -8.46 17.57 -9.05
C GLU A 30 -8.99 18.01 -7.68
N GLU A 31 -10.22 18.51 -7.63
CA GLU A 31 -10.89 18.87 -6.38
C GLU A 31 -11.13 17.64 -5.47
N LEU A 32 -11.59 16.52 -6.03
CA LEU A 32 -11.71 15.25 -5.29
C LEU A 32 -10.37 14.81 -4.69
N TYR A 33 -9.29 14.90 -5.48
CA TYR A 33 -7.96 14.51 -5.06
C TYR A 33 -7.46 15.38 -3.91
N TYR A 34 -7.51 16.71 -4.06
CA TYR A 34 -7.08 17.62 -2.99
C TYR A 34 -7.85 17.39 -1.70
N LYS A 35 -9.17 17.15 -1.78
CA LYS A 35 -10.02 16.96 -0.62
C LYS A 35 -9.81 15.60 0.06
N TYR A 36 -9.73 14.51 -0.70
CA TYR A 36 -9.83 13.16 -0.15
C TYR A 36 -8.51 12.37 -0.12
N HIS A 37 -7.43 12.77 -0.82
CA HIS A 37 -6.22 11.93 -0.92
C HIS A 37 -5.64 11.55 0.45
N LYS A 38 -5.49 12.50 1.38
CA LYS A 38 -4.96 12.22 2.73
C LYS A 38 -5.90 11.31 3.53
N TYR A 39 -7.20 11.51 3.35
CA TYR A 39 -8.22 10.71 4.05
C TYR A 39 -8.21 9.26 3.56
N VAL A 40 -8.17 9.06 2.25
CA VAL A 40 -8.03 7.73 1.62
C VAL A 40 -6.72 7.09 2.09
N TYR A 41 -5.59 7.80 1.99
CA TYR A 41 -4.29 7.28 2.43
C TYR A 41 -4.32 6.81 3.88
N LYS A 42 -4.90 7.59 4.80
CA LYS A 42 -5.02 7.21 6.21
C LYS A 42 -5.82 5.92 6.41
N ILE A 43 -6.93 5.76 5.69
CA ILE A 43 -7.74 4.53 5.78
C ILE A 43 -6.94 3.32 5.28
N VAL A 44 -6.29 3.46 4.13
CA VAL A 44 -5.53 2.38 3.51
C VAL A 44 -4.34 1.98 4.39
N TYR A 45 -3.59 2.97 4.87
CA TYR A 45 -2.43 2.74 5.72
C TYR A 45 -2.83 2.01 7.01
N ASN A 46 -3.95 2.39 7.63
CA ASN A 46 -4.47 1.71 8.82
C ASN A 46 -4.85 0.23 8.57
N ILE A 47 -5.10 -0.17 7.32
CA ILE A 47 -5.45 -1.55 6.97
C ILE A 47 -4.21 -2.36 6.58
N LEU A 48 -3.32 -1.77 5.78
CA LEU A 48 -2.17 -2.47 5.19
C LEU A 48 -0.89 -2.35 6.01
N ASN A 49 -0.78 -1.32 6.85
CA ASN A 49 0.43 -0.93 7.61
C ASN A 49 1.70 -0.91 6.75
N ASP A 50 1.56 -0.49 5.49
CA ASP A 50 2.63 -0.47 4.49
C ASP A 50 2.47 0.78 3.63
N SER A 51 3.49 1.65 3.63
CA SER A 51 3.42 2.95 2.96
C SER A 51 3.42 2.82 1.44
N TYR A 52 4.14 1.85 0.88
CA TYR A 52 4.24 1.66 -0.56
C TYR A 52 2.93 1.09 -1.10
N LEU A 53 2.44 0.02 -0.49
CA LEU A 53 1.13 -0.55 -0.86
C LEU A 53 0.00 0.44 -0.63
N ALA A 54 0.09 1.29 0.40
CA ALA A 54 -0.90 2.32 0.63
C ALA A 54 -0.96 3.32 -0.51
N GLN A 55 0.19 3.76 -1.03
CA GLN A 55 0.26 4.69 -2.14
C GLN A 55 -0.29 4.09 -3.44
N ASP A 56 -0.05 2.80 -3.70
CA ASP A 56 -0.58 2.10 -4.87
C ASP A 56 -2.10 1.93 -4.81
N VAL A 57 -2.63 1.57 -3.64
CA VAL A 57 -4.07 1.45 -3.45
C VAL A 57 -4.76 2.81 -3.54
N VAL A 58 -4.17 3.87 -3.00
CA VAL A 58 -4.70 5.24 -3.16
C VAL A 58 -4.84 5.59 -4.64
N GLN A 59 -3.82 5.32 -5.46
CA GLN A 59 -3.90 5.54 -6.91
C GLN A 59 -5.05 4.73 -7.54
N SER A 60 -5.15 3.45 -7.18
CA SER A 60 -6.23 2.58 -7.66
C SER A 60 -7.63 3.06 -7.26
N VAL A 61 -7.77 3.67 -6.08
CA VAL A 61 -9.03 4.30 -5.65
C VAL A 61 -9.37 5.46 -6.57
N PHE A 62 -8.42 6.35 -6.84
CA PHE A 62 -8.68 7.51 -7.71
C PHE A 62 -8.95 7.13 -9.15
N ILE A 63 -8.30 6.09 -9.69
CA ILE A 63 -8.63 5.54 -11.02
C ILE A 63 -10.11 5.11 -11.06
N LYS A 64 -10.58 4.36 -10.05
CA LYS A 64 -12.01 3.96 -9.98
C LYS A 64 -12.97 5.13 -9.81
N LEU A 65 -12.53 6.21 -9.15
CA LEU A 65 -13.34 7.43 -9.04
C LEU A 65 -13.46 8.13 -10.39
N ILE A 66 -12.41 8.12 -11.21
CA ILE A 66 -12.43 8.66 -12.59
C ILE A 66 -13.41 7.86 -13.45
N GLU A 67 -13.33 6.53 -13.41
CA GLU A 67 -14.26 5.63 -14.14
C GLU A 67 -15.74 5.84 -13.74
N ASN A 68 -16.00 6.48 -12.61
CA ASN A 68 -17.34 6.73 -12.09
C ASN A 68 -17.61 8.22 -11.84
N ILE A 69 -16.84 9.12 -12.45
CA ILE A 69 -16.87 10.57 -12.18
C ILE A 69 -18.24 11.19 -12.51
N ASP A 70 -18.90 10.65 -13.52
CA ASP A 70 -20.25 11.06 -13.96
C ASP A 70 -21.32 10.77 -12.92
N LYS A 71 -21.10 9.77 -12.05
CA LYS A 71 -22.04 9.38 -10.99
C LYS A 71 -21.88 10.22 -9.72
N ILE A 72 -20.83 11.04 -9.64
CA ILE A 72 -20.51 11.85 -8.48
C ILE A 72 -21.09 13.25 -8.69
N ASP A 73 -22.33 13.53 -8.29
CA ASP A 73 -22.91 14.87 -8.50
C ASP A 73 -22.18 15.97 -7.70
N ARG A 74 -22.04 15.76 -6.38
CA ARG A 74 -21.45 16.73 -5.45
C ARG A 74 -20.24 16.13 -4.76
N ILE A 75 -19.11 16.82 -4.81
CA ILE A 75 -17.85 16.40 -4.17
C ILE A 75 -18.02 16.37 -2.64
N GLU A 76 -18.67 17.39 -2.10
CA GLU A 76 -18.94 17.54 -0.68
C GLU A 76 -20.34 17.03 -0.31
N CYS A 77 -20.52 15.71 -0.32
CA CYS A 77 -21.74 15.12 0.23
C CYS A 77 -21.47 13.75 0.87
N ASN A 78 -22.38 13.35 1.76
CA ASN A 78 -22.30 12.07 2.46
C ASN A 78 -22.27 10.88 1.48
N LYS A 79 -22.98 10.97 0.35
CA LYS A 79 -23.00 9.94 -0.70
C LYS A 79 -21.61 9.73 -1.31
N THR A 80 -20.94 10.82 -1.71
CA THR A 80 -19.58 10.77 -2.28
C THR A 80 -18.56 10.27 -1.27
N LYS A 81 -18.62 10.78 -0.03
CA LYS A 81 -17.74 10.31 1.04
C LYS A 81 -17.92 8.82 1.31
N ALA A 82 -19.17 8.34 1.37
CA ALA A 82 -19.48 6.92 1.55
C ALA A 82 -18.95 6.09 0.38
N PHE A 83 -19.15 6.54 -0.86
CA PHE A 83 -18.65 5.87 -2.06
C PHE A 83 -17.12 5.71 -2.04
N ILE A 84 -16.40 6.78 -1.72
CA ILE A 84 -14.94 6.76 -1.58
C ILE A 84 -14.51 5.75 -0.50
N VAL A 85 -15.16 5.76 0.67
CA VAL A 85 -14.84 4.82 1.77
C VAL A 85 -15.08 3.37 1.36
N ILE A 86 -16.18 3.08 0.64
CA ILE A 86 -16.51 1.74 0.16
C ILE A 86 -15.43 1.23 -0.79
N ILE A 87 -15.08 2.01 -1.82
CA ILE A 87 -14.02 1.64 -2.78
C ILE A 87 -12.70 1.41 -2.06
N THR A 88 -12.34 2.33 -1.17
CA THR A 88 -11.07 2.29 -0.43
C THR A 88 -10.98 1.01 0.40
N ARG A 89 -11.98 0.72 1.23
CA ARG A 89 -11.99 -0.48 2.07
C ARG A 89 -11.97 -1.76 1.24
N ASN A 90 -12.76 -1.82 0.17
CA ASN A 90 -12.80 -3.00 -0.68
C ASN A 90 -11.45 -3.30 -1.32
N LEU A 91 -10.76 -2.28 -1.86
CA LEU A 91 -9.43 -2.45 -2.43
C LEU A 91 -8.39 -2.84 -1.37
N SER A 92 -8.36 -2.15 -0.23
CA SER A 92 -7.41 -2.45 0.85
C SER A 92 -7.61 -3.85 1.43
N ILE A 93 -8.86 -4.27 1.70
CA ILE A 93 -9.17 -5.59 2.25
C ILE A 93 -8.84 -6.68 1.24
N ASN A 94 -9.13 -6.48 -0.04
CA ASN A 94 -8.78 -7.44 -1.08
C ASN A 94 -7.25 -7.63 -1.16
N LEU A 95 -6.49 -6.54 -1.19
CA LEU A 95 -5.03 -6.62 -1.19
C LEU A 95 -4.47 -7.26 0.09
N TYR A 96 -5.03 -6.91 1.26
CA TYR A 96 -4.66 -7.53 2.53
C TYR A 96 -4.88 -9.06 2.51
N ARG A 97 -6.06 -9.50 2.04
CA ARG A 97 -6.39 -10.93 1.90
C ARG A 97 -5.46 -11.62 0.90
N LYS A 98 -5.18 -10.99 -0.24
CA LYS A 98 -4.25 -11.52 -1.25
C LYS A 98 -2.86 -11.69 -0.63
N ARG A 99 -2.34 -10.68 0.06
CA ARG A 99 -1.05 -10.74 0.75
C ARG A 99 -1.01 -11.85 1.80
N ASN A 100 -2.05 -11.99 2.62
CA ASN A 100 -2.09 -13.03 3.64
C ASN A 100 -2.26 -14.43 3.04
N SER A 101 -3.05 -14.60 1.99
CA SER A 101 -3.17 -15.87 1.29
C SER A 101 -1.84 -16.28 0.64
N HIS A 102 -1.12 -15.33 0.02
CA HIS A 102 0.21 -15.61 -0.53
C HIS A 102 1.22 -15.85 0.57
N LYS A 103 1.13 -15.15 1.71
CA LYS A 103 2.00 -15.38 2.86
C LYS A 103 1.75 -16.77 3.46
N ASN A 104 0.50 -17.19 3.58
CA ASN A 104 0.16 -18.52 4.07
C ASN A 104 0.58 -19.60 3.07
N MET A 105 0.33 -19.41 1.77
CA MET A 105 0.79 -20.32 0.72
C MET A 105 2.32 -20.39 0.66
N VAL A 106 3.02 -19.26 0.85
CA VAL A 106 4.49 -19.21 0.92
C VAL A 106 4.99 -19.84 2.22
N LEU A 107 4.31 -19.68 3.36
CA LEU A 107 4.65 -20.40 4.59
C LEU A 107 4.49 -21.91 4.39
N GLU A 108 3.39 -22.36 3.79
CA GLU A 108 3.12 -23.77 3.50
C GLU A 108 4.18 -24.32 2.52
N ASN A 109 4.57 -23.55 1.49
CA ASN A 109 5.67 -23.90 0.58
C ASN A 109 7.08 -23.74 1.19
N ILE A 110 7.25 -22.99 2.28
CA ILE A 110 8.53 -22.88 3.01
C ILE A 110 8.62 -24.02 4.04
N GLU A 111 7.52 -24.43 4.66
CA GLU A 111 7.44 -25.61 5.51
C GLU A 111 7.82 -26.89 4.73
N ASP A 112 7.45 -26.98 3.45
CA ASP A 112 7.87 -28.06 2.55
C ASP A 112 9.31 -27.92 1.99
N VAL A 113 9.98 -26.77 2.20
CA VAL A 113 11.40 -26.54 1.82
C VAL A 113 12.33 -26.56 3.04
N ILE A 114 11.81 -26.70 4.26
CA ILE A 114 12.61 -26.97 5.48
C ILE A 114 12.60 -28.47 5.81
N CYS A 115 12.67 -29.32 4.78
CA CYS A 115 12.96 -30.74 4.94
C CYS A 115 14.07 -31.17 3.97
N ASP A 116 15.27 -30.56 4.08
CA ASP A 116 16.58 -31.24 3.97
C ASP A 116 17.77 -30.25 4.12
N THR A 117 17.95 -29.62 5.29
CA THR A 117 19.25 -29.08 5.80
C THR A 117 19.10 -28.41 7.18
N SER A 118 18.40 -29.06 8.10
CA SER A 118 18.49 -28.70 9.52
C SER A 118 18.56 -29.98 10.34
N GLN A 119 19.70 -30.67 10.22
CA GLN A 119 20.27 -31.28 11.41
C GLN A 119 20.35 -30.17 12.48
N PRO A 120 19.97 -30.45 13.74
CA PRO A 120 20.08 -29.44 14.79
C PRO A 120 21.56 -29.05 14.89
N ILE A 121 21.90 -27.81 14.55
CA ILE A 121 23.12 -27.19 15.08
C ILE A 121 22.77 -26.86 16.54
N ASP A 122 22.70 -27.91 17.36
CA ASP A 122 22.92 -27.74 18.78
C ASP A 122 24.34 -27.19 18.89
N GLU A 123 24.43 -26.04 19.54
CA GLU A 123 25.63 -25.26 19.86
C GLU A 123 26.61 -26.05 20.76
N ARG A 124 27.13 -27.20 20.30
CA ARG A 124 28.01 -28.09 21.08
C ARG A 124 29.41 -28.30 20.51
N ILE A 125 29.81 -27.62 19.43
CA ILE A 125 31.15 -27.81 18.82
C ILE A 125 32.09 -26.61 19.03
N ILE A 126 31.59 -25.43 19.42
CA ILE A 126 32.50 -24.34 19.80
C ILE A 126 32.71 -24.42 21.31
N SER A 127 33.84 -25.00 21.70
CA SER A 127 34.56 -24.89 22.99
C SER A 127 34.73 -26.13 23.88
N GLU A 128 34.71 -27.37 23.37
CA GLU A 128 35.48 -28.44 24.04
C GLU A 128 36.99 -28.26 23.84
N GLU A 129 37.45 -27.73 22.69
CA GLU A 129 38.88 -27.46 22.47
C GLU A 129 39.37 -26.12 23.11
N ILE A 130 38.46 -25.19 23.39
CA ILE A 130 38.81 -23.88 24.00
C ILE A 130 38.85 -23.97 25.53
N LEU A 131 38.08 -24.87 26.16
CA LEU A 131 38.09 -25.04 27.63
C LEU A 131 39.31 -25.81 28.16
N ASP A 132 39.92 -26.70 27.37
CA ASP A 132 41.15 -27.41 27.79
C ASP A 132 42.41 -26.53 27.72
N ARG A 133 42.44 -25.53 26.83
CA ARG A 133 43.59 -24.61 26.73
C ARG A 133 43.59 -23.53 27.83
N ILE A 134 42.46 -23.30 28.49
CA ILE A 134 42.33 -22.26 29.53
C ILE A 134 42.53 -22.85 30.94
N SER A 135 42.29 -24.15 31.15
CA SER A 135 42.46 -24.79 32.47
C SER A 135 43.91 -25.19 32.82
N HIS A 136 44.82 -25.27 31.85
CA HIS A 136 46.23 -25.64 32.07
C HIS A 136 47.21 -24.46 32.18
N ASN A 137 46.71 -23.24 32.39
CA ASN A 137 47.58 -22.08 32.64
C ASN A 137 47.14 -21.29 33.87
N ARG A 138 47.05 -21.97 35.01
CA ARG A 138 47.58 -21.50 36.30
C ARG A 138 47.61 -22.59 37.35
#